data_AF-A0A380THP2-F1
#
_entry.id   AF-A0A380THP2-F1
#
_cell.length_a   1.000
_cell.length_b   1.000
_cell.length_c   1.000
_cell.angle_alpha   90.00
_cell.angle_beta   90.00
_cell.angle_gamma   90.00
#
_symmetry.space_group_name_H-M   'P 1'
#
loop_
_entity.id
_entity.type
_entity.pdbx_description
1 polymer ?
#
loop_
_entity_poly.entity_id
_entity_poly.type
_entity_poly.pdbx_seq_one_letter_code
_entity_poly.pdbx_strand_id
1 'polypeptide(L)'
;MLAFLLAAVDRQATWVTIQAVALPVKIFLDLALVWSCQNFLENGAVGAAISIAVSEAAIAVAGMRLLPKGTLSRADAGYGARVAFAALTMAAAVWLVRDTSLFLAVLAGVVVYIGMIAAMRAADPDDVALMKSVISRTASRASLRRRVSE
;
A
#
# COMPACT_ATOMS: atom_id res chain seq x y z
N MET A 1 1.38 7.09 6.20
CA MET A 1 1.55 8.42 5.58
C MET A 1 0.45 9.40 6.01
N LEU A 2 -0.84 9.07 5.85
CA LEU A 2 -1.96 9.93 6.28
C LEU A 2 -1.93 10.33 7.75
N ALA A 3 -1.54 9.42 8.65
CA ALA A 3 -1.42 9.72 10.08
C ALA A 3 -0.41 10.86 10.38
N PHE A 4 0.69 10.95 9.63
CA PHE A 4 1.69 12.01 9.81
C PHE A 4 1.19 13.36 9.25
N LEU A 5 0.48 13.35 8.12
CA LEU A 5 -0.14 14.57 7.57
C LEU A 5 -1.24 15.10 8.48
N LEU A 6 -2.05 14.22 9.08
CA LEU A 6 -3.09 14.61 10.03
C LEU A 6 -2.52 15.06 11.38
N ALA A 7 -1.41 14.48 11.83
CA ALA A 7 -0.66 14.98 12.99
C ALA A 7 -0.07 16.38 12.73
N ALA A 8 0.45 16.63 11.53
CA ALA A 8 0.97 17.94 11.15
C ALA A 8 -0.11 19.03 11.04
N VAL A 9 -1.38 18.65 10.79
CA VAL A 9 -2.55 19.56 10.71
C VAL A 9 -3.35 19.58 12.03
N ASP A 10 -2.80 19.00 13.11
CA ASP A 10 -3.41 18.92 14.44
C ASP A 10 -4.80 18.25 14.47
N ARG A 11 -5.07 17.35 13.51
CA ARG A 11 -6.29 16.53 13.41
C ARG A 11 -6.09 15.10 13.89
N GLN A 12 -5.08 14.88 14.72
CA GLN A 12 -4.72 13.56 15.22
C GLN A 12 -5.86 12.93 16.06
N ALA A 13 -6.58 13.74 16.85
CA ALA A 13 -7.72 13.27 17.64
C ALA A 13 -8.83 12.66 16.76
N THR A 14 -9.21 13.36 15.67
CA THR A 14 -10.23 12.86 14.73
C THR A 14 -9.78 11.61 13.99
N TRP A 15 -8.49 11.52 13.64
CA TRP A 15 -7.92 10.32 13.04
C TRP A 15 -7.96 9.11 13.98
N VAL A 16 -7.60 9.31 15.25
CA VAL A 16 -7.65 8.26 16.27
C VAL A 16 -9.08 7.79 16.50
N THR A 17 -10.07 8.70 16.51
CA THR A 17 -11.49 8.31 16.61
C THR A 17 -11.92 7.43 15.44
N ILE A 18 -11.50 7.74 14.22
CA ILE A 18 -11.84 6.93 13.04
C ILE A 18 -11.22 5.54 13.14
N GLN A 19 -9.96 5.44 13.53
CA GLN A 19 -9.31 4.16 13.74
C GLN A 19 -9.99 3.35 14.86
N ALA A 20 -10.38 4.02 15.95
CA ALA A 20 -11.09 3.40 17.06
C ALA A 20 -12.48 2.87 16.65
N VAL A 21 -13.20 3.58 15.78
CA VAL A 21 -14.50 3.15 15.24
C VAL A 21 -14.34 2.07 14.16
N ALA A 22 -13.26 2.12 13.37
CA ALA A 22 -13.01 1.14 12.33
C ALA A 22 -12.68 -0.26 12.88
N LEU A 23 -12.05 -0.34 14.06
CA LEU A 23 -11.73 -1.61 14.72
C LEU A 23 -12.96 -2.52 14.95
N PRO A 24 -14.03 -2.09 15.65
CA PRO A 24 -15.20 -2.92 15.83
C PRO A 24 -15.87 -3.25 14.50
N VAL A 25 -15.96 -2.29 13.57
CA VAL A 25 -16.51 -2.54 12.22
C VAL A 25 -15.73 -3.64 11.50
N LYS A 26 -14.39 -3.61 11.58
CA LYS A 26 -13.52 -4.64 11.00
C LYS A 26 -13.77 -6.01 11.64
N ILE A 27 -13.94 -6.09 12.96
CA ILE A 27 -14.22 -7.36 13.65
C ILE A 27 -15.55 -7.96 13.14
N PHE A 28 -16.60 -7.15 13.04
CA PHE A 28 -17.88 -7.61 12.49
C PHE A 28 -17.76 -8.02 11.02
N LEU A 29 -17.02 -7.25 10.23
CA LEU A 29 -16.79 -7.54 8.81
C LEU A 29 -16.00 -8.84 8.64
N ASP A 30 -14.93 -9.04 9.43
CA ASP A 30 -14.14 -10.27 9.43
C ASP A 30 -15.03 -11.48 9.76
N LEU A 31 -15.84 -11.41 10.81
CA LEU A 31 -16.74 -12.51 11.19
C LEU A 31 -17.74 -12.85 10.07
N ALA A 32 -18.38 -11.84 9.49
CA ALA A 32 -19.37 -12.03 8.42
C ALA A 32 -18.75 -12.60 7.13
N LEU A 33 -17.61 -12.04 6.70
CA LEU A 33 -16.96 -12.44 5.44
C LEU A 33 -16.23 -13.76 5.57
N VAL A 34 -15.57 -14.03 6.70
CA VAL A 34 -14.91 -15.31 6.93
C VAL A 34 -15.95 -16.42 6.97
N TRP A 35 -17.06 -16.24 7.71
CA TRP A 35 -18.12 -17.24 7.75
C TRP A 35 -18.74 -17.49 6.37
N SER A 36 -19.06 -16.42 5.64
CA SER A 36 -19.63 -16.55 4.29
C SER A 36 -18.66 -17.23 3.33
N CYS A 37 -17.39 -16.81 3.28
CA CYS A 37 -16.40 -17.42 2.38
C CYS A 37 -16.04 -18.85 2.81
N GLN A 38 -16.11 -19.18 4.09
CA GLN A 38 -15.94 -20.55 4.56
C GLN A 38 -17.08 -21.45 4.06
N ASN A 39 -18.32 -20.95 4.02
CA ASN A 39 -19.47 -21.73 3.57
C ASN A 39 -19.57 -21.85 2.03
N PHE A 40 -19.19 -20.82 1.29
CA PHE A 40 -19.30 -20.80 -0.17
C PHE A 40 -18.04 -21.26 -0.92
N LEU A 41 -16.85 -20.95 -0.38
CA LEU A 41 -15.55 -21.18 -1.04
C LEU A 41 -14.68 -22.19 -0.29
N GLU A 42 -15.18 -22.76 0.82
CA GLU A 42 -14.44 -23.63 1.74
C GLU A 42 -13.13 -23.01 2.26
N ASN A 43 -13.00 -21.68 2.13
CA ASN A 43 -11.76 -20.95 2.36
C ASN A 43 -12.02 -19.60 3.02
N GLY A 44 -12.05 -19.59 4.34
CA GLY A 44 -12.19 -18.39 5.16
C GLY A 44 -11.05 -17.38 5.01
N ALA A 45 -9.86 -17.79 4.52
CA ALA A 45 -8.73 -16.87 4.33
C ALA A 45 -9.03 -15.83 3.23
N VAL A 46 -9.81 -16.20 2.21
CA VAL A 46 -10.28 -15.27 1.17
C VAL A 46 -11.19 -14.21 1.80
N GLY A 47 -12.09 -14.62 2.69
CA GLY A 47 -12.98 -13.70 3.41
C GLY A 47 -12.22 -12.70 4.28
N ALA A 48 -11.21 -13.18 5.01
CA ALA A 48 -10.34 -12.31 5.81
C ALA A 48 -9.56 -11.30 4.93
N ALA A 49 -9.00 -11.75 3.80
CA ALA A 49 -8.28 -10.88 2.88
C ALA A 49 -9.17 -9.79 2.29
N ILE A 50 -10.40 -10.12 1.88
CA ILE A 50 -11.38 -9.16 1.37
C ILE A 50 -11.76 -8.16 2.46
N SER A 51 -12.02 -8.62 3.68
CA SER A 51 -12.38 -7.75 4.80
C SER A 51 -11.27 -6.74 5.13
N ILE A 52 -10.00 -7.17 5.11
CA ILE A 52 -8.86 -6.27 5.27
C ILE A 52 -8.82 -5.22 4.15
N ALA A 53 -8.94 -5.66 2.89
CA ALA A 53 -8.90 -4.74 1.75
C ALA A 53 -10.03 -3.69 1.83
N VAL A 54 -11.25 -4.10 2.17
CA VAL A 54 -12.41 -3.21 2.33
C VAL A 54 -12.20 -2.25 3.51
N SER A 55 -11.74 -2.76 4.66
CA SER A 55 -11.53 -1.94 5.85
C SER A 55 -10.46 -0.87 5.63
N GLU A 56 -9.31 -1.26 5.07
CA GLU A 56 -8.23 -0.34 4.75
C GLU A 56 -8.66 0.70 3.71
N ALA A 57 -9.42 0.29 2.69
CA ALA A 57 -9.98 1.23 1.71
C ALA A 57 -10.94 2.24 2.36
N ALA A 58 -11.82 1.79 3.26
CA ALA A 58 -12.74 2.66 3.97
C ALA A 58 -12.03 3.68 4.86
N ILE A 59 -11.02 3.23 5.62
CA ILE A 59 -10.18 4.10 6.47
C ILE A 59 -9.40 5.09 5.60
N ALA A 60 -8.80 4.63 4.49
CA ALA A 60 -8.08 5.50 3.57
C ALA A 60 -8.99 6.58 2.98
N VAL A 61 -10.21 6.24 2.55
CA VAL A 61 -11.21 7.19 2.06
C VAL A 61 -11.64 8.18 3.14
N ALA A 62 -11.86 7.71 4.37
CA ALA A 62 -12.19 8.58 5.50
C ALA A 62 -11.03 9.57 5.79
N GLY A 63 -9.79 9.09 5.76
CA GLY A 63 -8.58 9.91 5.88
C GLY A 63 -8.45 10.96 4.78
N MET A 64 -8.72 10.58 3.53
CA MET A 64 -8.71 11.51 2.40
C MET A 64 -9.77 12.61 2.53
N ARG A 65 -10.95 12.30 3.09
CA ARG A 65 -12.00 13.30 3.34
C ARG A 65 -11.66 14.30 4.45
N LEU A 66 -10.74 13.95 5.35
CA LEU A 66 -10.26 14.85 6.41
C LEU A 66 -9.20 15.84 5.93
N LEU A 67 -8.57 15.57 4.79
CA LEU A 67 -7.59 16.47 4.21
C LEU A 67 -8.26 17.79 3.81
N PRO A 68 -7.59 18.94 3.97
CA PRO A 68 -8.08 20.23 3.51
C PRO A 68 -8.41 20.20 2.01
N LYS A 69 -9.51 20.89 1.62
CA LYS A 69 -9.88 21.06 0.21
C LYS A 69 -8.72 21.70 -0.54
N GLY A 70 -8.34 21.12 -1.69
CA GLY A 70 -7.20 21.56 -2.49
C GLY A 70 -5.91 20.75 -2.30
N THR A 71 -5.86 19.82 -1.34
CA THR A 71 -4.71 18.93 -1.15
C THR A 71 -4.65 17.80 -2.19
N LEU A 72 -5.81 17.35 -2.68
CA LEU A 72 -5.94 16.31 -3.70
C LEU A 72 -6.24 16.96 -5.05
N SER A 73 -5.29 16.86 -5.97
CA SER A 73 -5.38 17.29 -7.37
C SER A 73 -5.92 16.16 -8.27
N ARG A 74 -6.36 16.53 -9.48
CA ARG A 74 -6.67 15.55 -10.54
C ARG A 74 -5.43 14.73 -10.94
N ALA A 75 -4.23 15.29 -10.77
CA ALA A 75 -2.98 14.57 -10.98
C ALA A 75 -2.84 13.38 -10.00
N ASP A 76 -3.21 13.58 -8.72
CA ASP A 76 -3.15 12.53 -7.69
C ASP A 76 -4.15 11.42 -7.95
N ALA A 77 -5.34 11.77 -8.49
CA ALA A 77 -6.32 10.77 -8.92
C ALA A 77 -5.79 9.92 -10.08
N GLY A 78 -5.13 10.55 -11.07
CA GLY A 78 -4.47 9.84 -12.17
C GLY A 78 -3.33 8.94 -11.69
N TYR A 79 -2.53 9.42 -10.74
CA TYR A 79 -1.50 8.61 -10.08
C TYR A 79 -2.12 7.41 -9.35
N GLY A 80 -3.14 7.63 -8.53
CA GLY A 80 -3.85 6.58 -7.80
C GLY A 80 -4.43 5.51 -8.73
N ALA A 81 -5.00 5.91 -9.87
CA ALA A 81 -5.50 4.97 -10.87
C ALA A 81 -4.39 4.10 -11.49
N ARG A 82 -3.22 4.67 -11.79
CA ARG A 82 -2.07 3.90 -12.31
C ARG A 82 -1.53 2.92 -11.27
N VAL A 83 -1.44 3.35 -10.01
CA VAL A 83 -1.01 2.49 -8.90
C VAL A 83 -2.00 1.35 -8.68
N ALA A 84 -3.30 1.64 -8.70
CA ALA A 84 -4.34 0.62 -8.59
C ALA A 84 -4.26 -0.39 -9.76
N PHE A 85 -4.04 0.10 -10.98
CA PHE A 85 -3.85 -0.76 -12.15
C PHE A 85 -2.60 -1.66 -12.02
N ALA A 86 -1.47 -1.11 -11.55
CA ALA A 86 -0.27 -1.89 -11.27
C ALA A 86 -0.51 -2.97 -10.20
N ALA A 87 -1.25 -2.65 -9.13
CA ALA A 87 -1.62 -3.60 -8.09
C ALA A 87 -2.55 -4.73 -8.61
N LEU A 88 -3.52 -4.41 -9.47
CA LEU A 88 -4.38 -5.40 -10.12
C LEU A 88 -3.59 -6.31 -11.06
N THR A 89 -2.66 -5.74 -11.83
CA THR A 89 -1.78 -6.50 -12.72
C THR A 89 -0.89 -7.45 -11.92
N MET A 90 -0.35 -6.99 -10.80
CA MET A 90 0.38 -7.83 -9.84
C MET A 90 -0.49 -8.97 -9.32
N ALA A 91 -1.70 -8.67 -8.84
CA ALA A 91 -2.62 -9.69 -8.31
C ALA A 91 -2.94 -10.77 -9.34
N ALA A 92 -3.16 -10.39 -10.61
CA ALA A 92 -3.39 -11.34 -11.71
C ALA A 92 -2.16 -12.23 -11.98
N ALA A 93 -0.95 -11.66 -11.98
CA ALA A 93 0.28 -12.42 -12.18
C ALA A 93 0.54 -13.40 -11.03
N VAL A 94 0.34 -12.97 -9.79
CA VAL A 94 0.46 -13.83 -8.60
C VAL A 94 -0.55 -14.97 -8.66
N TRP A 95 -1.78 -14.69 -9.08
CA TRP A 95 -2.83 -15.70 -9.22
C TRP A 95 -2.45 -16.81 -10.21
N LEU A 96 -1.78 -16.47 -11.31
CA LEU A 96 -1.33 -17.44 -12.31
C LEU A 96 -0.19 -18.35 -11.82
N VAL A 97 0.67 -17.83 -10.94
CA VAL A 97 1.88 -18.54 -10.47
C VAL A 97 1.67 -19.19 -9.10
N ARG A 98 0.49 -19.00 -8.50
CA ARG A 98 0.18 -19.40 -7.12
C ARG A 98 0.42 -20.89 -6.83
N ASP A 99 0.23 -21.76 -7.82
CA ASP A 99 0.28 -23.22 -7.65
C ASP A 99 1.70 -23.80 -7.73
N THR A 100 2.71 -23.00 -8.12
CA THR A 100 4.10 -23.49 -8.33
C THR A 100 4.93 -23.48 -7.04
N SER A 101 4.99 -22.33 -6.37
CA SER A 101 5.71 -22.15 -5.10
C SER A 101 5.41 -20.76 -4.54
N LEU A 102 5.23 -20.68 -3.22
CA LEU A 102 4.99 -19.41 -2.51
C LEU A 102 6.12 -18.40 -2.76
N PHE A 103 7.38 -18.87 -2.81
CA PHE A 103 8.53 -18.00 -3.07
C PHE A 103 8.45 -17.37 -4.47
N LEU A 104 8.09 -18.17 -5.48
CA LEU A 104 7.94 -17.68 -6.86
C LEU A 104 6.77 -16.71 -6.99
N ALA A 105 5.66 -16.97 -6.30
CA ALA A 105 4.50 -16.08 -6.29
C ALA A 105 4.85 -14.71 -5.69
N VAL A 106 5.59 -14.67 -4.58
CA VAL A 106 6.07 -13.41 -3.98
C VAL A 106 7.00 -12.67 -4.93
N LEU A 107 7.96 -13.38 -5.53
CA LEU A 107 8.96 -12.77 -6.41
C LEU A 107 8.32 -12.23 -7.70
N ALA A 108 7.37 -12.96 -8.28
CA ALA A 108 6.58 -12.52 -9.42
C ALA A 108 5.77 -11.26 -9.07
N GLY A 109 5.13 -11.21 -7.89
CA GLY A 109 4.39 -10.04 -7.44
C GLY A 109 5.28 -8.80 -7.33
N VAL A 110 6.43 -8.91 -6.68
CA VAL A 110 7.40 -7.81 -6.54
C VAL A 110 7.86 -7.30 -7.90
N VAL A 111 8.28 -8.21 -8.79
CA VAL A 111 8.80 -7.86 -10.12
C VAL A 111 7.72 -7.19 -10.97
N VAL A 112 6.51 -7.73 -11.00
CA VAL A 112 5.41 -7.19 -11.81
C VAL A 112 4.98 -5.82 -11.28
N TYR A 113 4.85 -5.65 -9.97
CA TYR A 113 4.45 -4.37 -9.39
C TYR A 113 5.48 -3.27 -9.67
N ILE A 114 6.77 -3.54 -9.39
CA ILE A 114 7.85 -2.57 -9.66
C ILE A 114 7.95 -2.28 -11.16
N GLY A 115 7.89 -3.31 -12.00
CA GLY A 115 7.93 -3.20 -13.44
C GLY A 115 6.80 -2.33 -13.99
N MET A 116 5.56 -2.52 -13.51
CA MET A 116 4.40 -1.74 -13.93
C MET A 116 4.48 -0.29 -13.47
N ILE A 117 4.90 -0.03 -12.23
CA ILE A 117 5.11 1.33 -11.73
C ILE A 117 6.16 2.07 -12.56
N ALA A 118 7.25 1.39 -12.93
CA ALA A 118 8.27 1.94 -13.80
C ALA A 118 7.77 2.18 -15.23
N ALA A 119 7.07 1.21 -15.82
CA ALA A 119 6.54 1.28 -17.19
C ALA A 119 5.49 2.39 -17.35
N MET A 120 4.60 2.56 -16.37
CA MET A 120 3.57 3.60 -16.39
C MET A 120 4.11 4.98 -16.02
N ARG A 121 5.41 5.09 -15.67
CA ARG A 121 6.02 6.29 -15.10
C ARG A 121 5.14 6.88 -14.00
N ALA A 122 4.63 6.00 -13.13
CA ALA A 122 3.78 6.44 -12.04
C ALA A 122 4.61 7.21 -11.01
N ALA A 123 5.88 6.85 -10.82
CA ALA A 123 6.77 7.56 -9.91
C ALA A 123 7.03 8.99 -10.38
N ASP A 124 6.86 9.94 -9.46
CA ASP A 124 7.18 11.35 -9.70
C ASP A 124 8.69 11.51 -9.96
N PRO A 125 9.12 12.27 -10.98
CA PRO A 125 10.53 12.55 -11.23
C PRO A 125 11.27 13.09 -10.00
N ASP A 126 10.59 13.89 -9.17
CA ASP A 126 11.18 14.48 -7.97
C ASP A 126 11.40 13.42 -6.89
N ASP A 127 10.46 12.49 -6.72
CA ASP A 127 10.59 11.35 -5.81
C ASP A 127 11.75 10.43 -6.23
N VAL A 128 11.90 10.19 -7.54
CA VAL A 128 12.99 9.38 -8.09
C VAL A 128 14.34 10.07 -7.87
N ALA A 129 14.42 11.39 -8.03
CA ALA A 129 15.62 12.16 -7.78
C ALA A 129 16.01 12.14 -6.29
N LEU A 130 15.03 12.30 -5.39
CA LEU A 130 15.23 12.17 -3.94
C LEU A 130 15.75 10.78 -3.58
N MET A 131 15.15 9.72 -4.12
CA MET A 131 15.58 8.35 -3.83
C MET A 131 17.00 8.08 -4.32
N LYS A 132 17.36 8.57 -5.53
CA LYS A 132 18.75 8.52 -6.04
C LYS A 132 19.72 9.25 -5.12
N SER A 133 19.33 10.37 -4.53
CA SER A 133 20.16 11.16 -3.61
C SER A 133 20.40 10.45 -2.26
N VAL A 134 19.43 9.66 -1.78
CA VAL A 134 19.60 8.86 -0.54
C VAL A 134 20.54 7.68 -0.81
N ILE A 135 20.36 6.99 -1.94
CA ILE A 135 21.21 5.86 -2.33
C ILE A 135 22.66 6.32 -2.51
N SER A 136 22.90 7.46 -3.16
CA SER A 136 24.25 8.00 -3.36
C SER A 136 24.93 8.43 -2.06
N ARG A 137 24.16 8.97 -1.10
CA ARG A 137 24.66 9.32 0.25
C ARG A 137 24.99 8.12 1.11
N THR A 138 24.21 7.04 1.02
CA THR A 138 24.50 5.79 1.73
C THR A 138 25.68 5.06 1.11
N ALA A 139 25.78 5.05 -0.22
CA ALA A 139 26.91 4.48 -0.94
C ALA A 139 28.23 5.21 -0.63
N SER A 140 28.20 6.54 -0.50
CA SER A 140 29.39 7.32 -0.14
C SER A 140 29.79 7.16 1.33
N ARG A 141 28.82 7.01 2.26
CA ARG A 141 29.12 6.67 3.66
C ARG A 141 29.69 5.26 3.83
N ALA A 142 29.20 4.29 3.05
CA ALA A 142 29.71 2.92 3.07
C ALA A 142 31.14 2.83 2.51
N SER A 143 31.46 3.60 1.47
CA SER A 143 32.83 3.65 0.91
C SER A 143 33.81 4.41 1.80
N LEU A 144 33.37 5.44 2.53
CA LEU A 144 34.18 6.16 3.52
C LEU A 144 34.53 5.27 4.73
N ARG A 145 33.60 4.45 5.21
CA ARG A 145 33.85 3.54 6.35
C ARG A 145 34.85 2.42 6.01
N ARG A 146 34.99 2.07 4.72
CA ARG A 146 35.96 1.09 4.22
C ARG A 146 37.40 1.63 4.16
N ARG A 147 37.58 2.95 4.06
CA ARG A 147 38.92 3.61 3.97
C ARG A 147 39.55 3.94 5.33
N VAL A 148 38.79 3.87 6.43
CA VAL A 148 39.27 4.16 7.79
C VAL A 148 39.69 2.89 8.53
N SER A 149 39.42 1.71 7.94
CA SER A 149 39.77 0.39 8.49
C SER A 149 40.99 -0.26 7.82
N GLU A 150 41.67 0.46 6.93
CA GLU A 150 43.00 0.13 6.38
C GLU A 150 44.03 1.06 7.03
#